data_AF-I9TDQ7-F1
#
_entry.id   AF-I9TDQ7-F1
#
_cell.length_a   1.000
_cell.length_b   1.000
_cell.length_c   1.000
_cell.angle_alpha   90.00
_cell.angle_beta   90.00
_cell.angle_gamma   90.00
#
_symmetry.space_group_name_H-M   'P 1'
#
loop_
_entity.id
_entity.type
_entity.pdbx_description
1 polymer ?
#
loop_
_entity_poly.entity_id
_entity_poly.type
_entity_poly.pdbx_seq_one_letter_code
_entity_poly.pdbx_strand_id
1 'polypeptide(L)'
;MNHIEKLLQTLAPKGVEFRKLGEVCEILDNRRIPIAKNKRNPGIYPYYGANGIQDYIDSYIFDGDFVLVGEDGSVINKDNTPVVNWASGKIWVNNHAHVLQTKNELKLKFLYFYLQTIDVSYCVAGTPPKINQENLKK
;
A
#
# COMPACT_ATOMS: atom_id res chain seq x y z
N MET A 1 25.10 -6.84 -23.56
CA MET A 1 24.14 -7.39 -22.59
C MET A 1 24.58 -6.99 -21.20
N ASN A 2 23.78 -6.20 -20.48
CA ASN A 2 24.08 -5.79 -19.11
C ASN A 2 23.75 -6.92 -18.11
N HIS A 3 24.10 -6.71 -16.84
CA HIS A 3 23.90 -7.74 -15.80
C HIS A 3 22.42 -8.11 -15.61
N ILE A 4 21.51 -7.14 -15.67
CA ILE A 4 20.06 -7.36 -15.53
C ILE A 4 19.53 -8.19 -16.70
N GLU A 5 19.91 -7.85 -17.93
CA GLU A 5 19.52 -8.61 -19.13
C GLU A 5 19.99 -10.07 -19.04
N LYS A 6 21.22 -10.31 -18.54
CA LYS A 6 21.73 -11.66 -18.30
C LYS A 6 20.92 -12.40 -17.24
N LEU A 7 20.55 -11.74 -16.14
CA LEU A 7 19.70 -12.32 -15.10
C LEU A 7 18.31 -12.66 -15.63
N LEU A 8 17.69 -11.77 -16.41
CA LEU A 8 16.39 -12.02 -17.03
C LEU A 8 16.46 -13.21 -17.98
N GLN A 9 17.47 -13.28 -18.83
CA GLN A 9 17.65 -14.42 -19.75
C GLN A 9 17.90 -15.74 -19.00
N THR A 10 18.57 -15.70 -17.85
CA THR A 10 18.92 -16.91 -17.07
C THR A 10 17.77 -17.38 -16.18
N LEU A 11 17.13 -16.45 -15.47
CA LEU A 11 16.14 -16.77 -14.43
C LEU A 11 14.69 -16.71 -14.96
N ALA A 12 14.45 -15.94 -16.02
CA ALA A 12 13.14 -15.80 -16.64
C ALA A 12 13.25 -15.96 -18.18
N PRO A 13 13.81 -17.09 -18.69
CA PRO A 13 14.04 -17.29 -20.14
C PRO A 13 12.76 -17.27 -20.99
N LYS A 14 11.60 -17.47 -20.35
CA LYS A 14 10.26 -17.41 -20.99
C LYS A 14 9.53 -16.10 -20.68
N GLY A 15 10.22 -15.11 -20.12
CA GLY A 15 9.62 -13.86 -19.64
C GLY A 15 9.05 -13.96 -18.22
N VAL A 16 8.44 -12.86 -17.78
CA VAL A 16 7.72 -12.76 -16.51
C VAL A 16 6.22 -12.70 -16.78
N GLU A 17 5.45 -13.20 -15.83
CA GLU A 17 3.99 -13.18 -15.90
C GLU A 17 3.41 -11.93 -15.24
N PHE A 18 2.29 -11.46 -15.79
CA PHE A 18 1.48 -10.45 -15.13
C PHE A 18 0.49 -11.14 -14.18
N ARG A 19 0.28 -10.52 -13.03
CA ARG A 19 -0.65 -10.96 -12.00
C ARG A 19 -1.44 -9.77 -11.50
N LYS A 20 -2.71 -10.01 -11.14
CA LYS A 20 -3.52 -8.99 -10.47
C LYS A 20 -3.03 -8.81 -9.05
N LEU A 21 -3.12 -7.60 -8.50
CA LEU A 21 -2.64 -7.34 -7.14
C LEU A 21 -3.36 -8.23 -6.11
N GLY A 22 -4.67 -8.47 -6.30
CA GLY A 22 -5.46 -9.33 -5.40
C GLY A 22 -5.04 -10.81 -5.38
N GLU A 23 -4.33 -11.28 -6.42
CA GLU A 23 -3.81 -12.66 -6.51
C GLU A 23 -2.53 -12.83 -5.67
N VAL A 24 -1.73 -11.77 -5.56
CA VAL A 24 -0.40 -11.79 -4.93
C VAL A 24 -0.36 -11.11 -3.56
N CYS A 25 -1.43 -10.43 -3.15
CA CYS A 25 -1.53 -9.74 -1.87
C CYS A 25 -2.84 -10.07 -1.13
N GLU A 26 -2.79 -9.93 0.19
CA GLU A 26 -3.94 -9.77 1.06
C GLU A 26 -4.15 -8.29 1.38
N ILE A 27 -5.41 -7.85 1.36
CA ILE A 27 -5.80 -6.48 1.68
C ILE A 27 -6.55 -6.52 3.02
N LEU A 28 -5.90 -6.04 4.07
CA LEU A 28 -6.31 -6.16 5.48
C LEU A 28 -7.24 -5.02 5.94
N ASP A 29 -8.02 -4.47 5.01
CA ASP A 29 -8.85 -3.29 5.28
C ASP A 29 -9.91 -3.51 6.35
N ASN A 30 -10.33 -4.77 6.54
CA ASN A 30 -11.26 -5.22 7.57
C ASN A 30 -10.76 -5.03 9.00
N ARG A 31 -9.45 -4.82 9.18
CA ARG A 31 -8.82 -4.58 10.49
C ARG A 31 -8.64 -3.10 10.82
N ARG A 32 -8.87 -2.19 9.88
CA ARG A 32 -8.69 -0.74 10.06
C ARG A 32 -9.81 -0.17 10.93
N ILE A 33 -9.48 0.82 11.77
CA ILE A 33 -10.47 1.46 12.65
C ILE A 33 -10.24 2.98 12.61
N PRO A 34 -11.20 3.81 12.15
CA PRO A 34 -11.02 5.26 12.17
C PRO A 34 -11.18 5.84 13.59
N ILE A 35 -10.26 6.72 13.99
CA ILE A 35 -10.38 7.55 15.19
C ILE A 35 -10.41 9.03 14.78
N ALA A 36 -11.48 9.71 15.18
CA ALA A 36 -11.61 11.17 15.01
C ALA A 36 -10.45 11.90 15.72
N LYS A 37 -9.92 12.96 15.12
CA LYS A 37 -8.71 13.66 15.61
C LYS A 37 -8.80 14.07 17.09
N ASN A 38 -9.95 14.55 17.53
CA ASN A 38 -10.19 14.97 18.91
C ASN A 38 -10.37 13.81 19.92
N LYS A 39 -10.46 12.56 19.46
CA LYS A 39 -10.59 11.35 20.28
C LYS A 39 -9.30 10.51 20.31
N ARG A 40 -8.23 10.99 19.68
CA ARG A 40 -6.94 10.31 19.69
C ARG A 40 -6.24 10.63 21.00
N ASN A 41 -6.01 9.58 21.80
CA ASN A 41 -5.15 9.70 22.97
C ASN A 41 -3.69 9.74 22.50
N PRO A 42 -2.91 10.75 22.90
CA PRO A 42 -1.50 10.84 22.52
C PRO A 42 -0.69 9.63 23.01
N GLY A 43 0.23 9.16 22.18
CA GLY A 43 1.14 8.07 22.55
C GLY A 43 2.29 7.93 21.56
N ILE A 44 2.82 6.72 21.40
CA ILE A 44 4.04 6.44 20.62
C ILE A 44 3.78 5.72 19.30
N TYR A 45 2.57 5.17 19.09
CA TYR A 45 2.28 4.37 17.91
C TYR A 45 1.79 5.25 16.76
N PRO A 46 2.39 5.17 15.57
CA PRO A 46 1.98 6.00 14.45
C PRO A 46 0.57 5.66 13.98
N TYR A 47 -0.24 6.70 13.80
CA TYR A 47 -1.58 6.64 13.22
C TYR A 47 -1.51 7.05 11.75
N TYR A 48 -1.70 6.09 10.85
CA TYR A 48 -1.59 6.29 9.40
C TYR A 48 -2.93 6.67 8.76
N GLY A 49 -2.83 7.52 7.73
CA GLY A 49 -3.87 7.82 6.75
C GLY A 49 -3.34 7.73 5.32
N ALA A 50 -4.10 8.27 4.35
CA ALA A 50 -3.81 8.12 2.92
C ALA A 50 -2.38 8.52 2.52
N ASN A 51 -1.87 9.61 3.11
CA ASN A 51 -0.56 10.19 2.81
C ASN A 51 0.47 10.01 3.93
N GLY A 52 0.39 8.91 4.69
CA GLY A 52 1.38 8.56 5.71
C GLY A 52 0.92 8.85 7.14
N ILE A 53 1.87 9.10 8.04
CA ILE A 53 1.62 9.31 9.48
C ILE A 53 0.88 10.64 9.69
N GLN A 54 -0.28 10.59 10.33
CA GLN A 54 -1.12 11.76 10.66
C GLN A 54 -1.01 12.16 12.14
N ASP A 55 -0.62 11.22 13.00
CA ASP A 55 -0.59 11.39 14.45
C ASP A 55 0.22 10.28 15.14
N TYR A 56 0.38 10.38 16.47
CA TYR A 56 0.88 9.30 17.30
C TYR A 56 -0.06 9.05 18.49
N ILE A 57 -0.44 7.79 18.70
CA ILE A 57 -1.46 7.38 19.68
C ILE A 57 -0.98 6.29 20.64
N ASP A 58 -1.74 6.08 21.71
CA ASP A 58 -1.42 5.18 22.82
C ASP A 58 -1.67 3.68 22.54
N SER A 59 -2.22 3.35 21.37
CA SER A 59 -2.62 1.98 21.01
C SER A 59 -2.34 1.64 19.54
N TYR A 60 -2.42 0.35 19.19
CA TYR A 60 -2.14 -0.15 17.84
C TYR A 60 -3.09 -1.32 17.48
N ILE A 61 -3.29 -1.57 16.19
CA ILE A 61 -4.14 -2.66 15.66
C ILE A 61 -3.41 -3.56 14.65
N PHE A 62 -2.19 -3.18 14.27
CA PHE A 62 -1.26 -3.96 13.46
C PHE A 62 0.10 -4.01 14.13
N ASP A 63 0.79 -5.14 14.00
CA ASP A 63 2.20 -5.32 14.40
C ASP A 63 2.90 -6.15 13.32
N GLY A 64 3.87 -5.54 12.64
CA GLY A 64 4.59 -6.14 11.52
C GLY A 64 4.93 -5.14 10.42
N ASP A 65 5.30 -5.64 9.25
CA ASP A 65 5.59 -4.83 8.07
C ASP A 65 4.43 -4.85 7.08
N PHE A 66 4.06 -3.67 6.59
CA PHE A 66 2.95 -3.46 5.69
C PHE A 66 3.29 -2.43 4.62
N VAL A 67 2.63 -2.56 3.46
CA VAL A 67 2.59 -1.50 2.46
C VAL A 67 1.22 -0.85 2.54
N LEU A 68 1.20 0.47 2.69
CA LEU A 68 -0.04 1.24 2.75
C LEU A 68 -0.24 1.99 1.43
N VAL A 69 -1.45 1.92 0.87
CA VAL A 69 -1.82 2.64 -0.37
C VAL A 69 -2.96 3.60 -0.07
N GLY A 70 -2.90 4.85 -0.52
CA GLY A 70 -3.98 5.82 -0.30
C GLY A 70 -5.32 5.34 -0.88
N GLU A 71 -6.38 5.31 -0.05
CA GLU A 71 -7.74 4.95 -0.47
C GLU A 71 -8.54 6.17 -0.87
N ASP A 72 -8.52 7.24 -0.07
CA ASP A 72 -9.44 8.38 -0.18
C ASP A 72 -8.73 9.71 0.10
N GLY A 73 -8.93 10.69 -0.79
CA GLY A 73 -8.26 11.98 -0.80
C GLY A 73 -6.91 11.91 -1.52
N SER A 74 -5.83 11.74 -0.77
CA SER A 74 -4.46 11.67 -1.30
C SER A 74 -4.14 10.26 -1.80
N VAL A 75 -4.60 9.93 -3.01
CA VAL A 75 -4.48 8.57 -3.58
C VAL A 75 -3.46 8.47 -4.71
N ILE A 76 -3.17 9.58 -5.40
CA ILE A 76 -2.34 9.63 -6.61
C ILE A 76 -1.36 10.81 -6.54
N ASN A 77 -0.13 10.58 -6.99
CA ASN A 77 0.93 11.56 -7.12
C ASN A 77 0.82 12.33 -8.45
N LYS A 78 1.65 13.37 -8.61
CA LYS A 78 1.68 14.19 -9.84
C LYS A 78 2.12 13.41 -11.09
N ASP A 79 2.83 12.30 -10.92
CA ASP A 79 3.32 11.42 -11.98
C ASP A 79 2.39 10.21 -12.22
N ASN A 80 1.14 10.31 -11.76
CA ASN A 80 0.12 9.26 -11.80
C ASN A 80 0.39 8.00 -10.98
N THR A 81 1.50 7.94 -10.23
CA THR A 81 1.76 6.80 -9.34
C THR A 81 0.90 6.86 -8.08
N PRO A 82 0.57 5.72 -7.44
CA PRO A 82 -0.19 5.73 -6.21
C PRO A 82 0.61 6.35 -5.06
N VAL A 83 -0.09 6.92 -4.09
CA VAL A 83 0.52 7.28 -2.80
C VAL A 83 0.79 6.00 -2.01
N VAL A 84 2.06 5.65 -1.82
CA VAL A 84 2.50 4.41 -1.17
C VAL A 84 3.38 4.72 0.03
N ASN A 85 3.09 4.13 1.20
CA ASN A 85 3.88 4.27 2.42
C ASN A 85 4.35 2.91 2.93
N TRP A 86 5.60 2.82 3.37
CA TRP A 86 6.09 1.69 4.16
C TRP A 86 5.71 1.90 5.63
N ALA A 87 5.13 0.89 6.27
CA ALA A 87 4.81 0.92 7.69
C ALA A 87 5.39 -0.33 8.37
N SER A 88 6.02 -0.14 9.53
CA SER A 88 6.73 -1.20 10.24
C SER A 88 6.50 -1.10 11.75
N GLY A 89 6.41 -2.25 12.41
CA GLY A 89 6.17 -2.37 13.84
C GLY A 89 4.70 -2.17 14.21
N LYS A 90 4.48 -1.65 15.42
CA LYS A 90 3.14 -1.44 16.00
C LYS A 90 2.54 -0.16 15.45
N ILE A 91 1.48 -0.27 14.66
CA ILE A 91 0.85 0.85 13.97
C ILE A 91 -0.67 0.82 14.11
N TRP A 92 -1.28 1.99 13.92
CA TRP A 92 -2.71 2.14 13.73
C TRP A 92 -2.99 2.68 12.32
N VAL A 93 -4.00 2.14 11.63
CA VAL A 93 -4.36 2.59 10.27
C VAL A 93 -5.83 2.97 10.21
N ASN A 94 -6.12 4.15 9.65
CA ASN A 94 -7.49 4.63 9.44
C ASN A 94 -8.12 4.06 8.15
N ASN A 95 -9.36 4.45 7.85
CA ASN A 95 -10.10 4.00 6.66
C ASN A 95 -9.73 4.71 5.34
N HIS A 96 -8.73 5.61 5.35
CA HIS A 96 -8.26 6.33 4.17
C HIS A 96 -6.97 5.74 3.57
N ALA A 97 -6.45 4.62 4.11
CA ALA A 97 -5.32 3.89 3.52
C ALA A 97 -5.59 2.38 3.50
N HIS A 98 -5.41 1.74 2.35
CA HIS A 98 -5.41 0.29 2.23
C HIS A 98 -4.19 -0.31 2.93
N VAL A 99 -4.36 -1.47 3.55
CA VAL A 99 -3.26 -2.19 4.21
C VAL A 99 -2.92 -3.45 3.43
N LEU A 100 -1.74 -3.51 2.82
CA LEU A 100 -1.30 -4.63 2.00
C LEU A 100 -0.26 -5.49 2.72
N GLN A 101 -0.45 -6.80 2.60
CA GLN A 101 0.54 -7.82 2.96
C GLN A 101 0.69 -8.80 1.79
N THR A 102 1.91 -9.19 1.44
CA THR A 102 2.15 -10.11 0.33
C THR A 102 1.77 -11.54 0.69
N LYS A 103 1.21 -12.26 -0.28
CA LYS A 103 1.03 -13.72 -0.24
C LYS A 103 2.21 -14.41 -0.90
N ASN A 104 2.38 -15.70 -0.63
CA ASN A 104 3.34 -16.58 -1.31
C ASN A 104 4.80 -16.08 -1.17
N GLU A 105 5.62 -16.31 -2.18
CA GLU A 105 7.05 -15.96 -2.18
C GLU A 105 7.33 -14.48 -2.53
N LEU A 106 6.30 -13.69 -2.85
CA LEU A 106 6.46 -12.28 -3.20
C LEU A 106 7.00 -11.50 -1.99
N LYS A 107 8.11 -10.80 -2.19
CA LYS A 107 8.67 -9.94 -1.14
C LYS A 107 7.86 -8.65 -1.04
N LEU A 108 7.38 -8.33 0.15
CA LEU A 108 6.67 -7.08 0.43
C LEU A 108 7.46 -5.83 -0.01
N LYS A 109 8.79 -5.87 0.13
CA LYS A 109 9.67 -4.78 -0.30
C LYS A 109 9.73 -4.63 -1.82
N PHE A 110 9.63 -5.73 -2.57
CA PHE A 110 9.48 -5.66 -4.03
C PHE A 110 8.16 -4.98 -4.40
N LEU A 111 7.05 -5.39 -3.76
CA LEU A 111 5.75 -4.77 -3.97
C LEU A 111 5.78 -3.26 -3.70
N TYR A 112 6.39 -2.85 -2.58
CA TYR A 112 6.55 -1.44 -2.22
C TYR A 112 7.20 -0.61 -3.33
N PHE A 113 8.32 -1.09 -3.89
CA PHE A 113 9.00 -0.37 -4.97
C PHE A 113 8.25 -0.46 -6.29
N TYR A 114 7.66 -1.60 -6.61
CA TYR A 114 6.93 -1.80 -7.85
C TYR A 114 5.70 -0.89 -7.96
N LEU A 115 4.90 -0.78 -6.90
CA LEU A 115 3.72 0.10 -6.88
C LEU A 115 4.07 1.56 -7.16
N GLN A 116 5.25 2.02 -6.78
CA GLN A 116 5.74 3.38 -7.06
C GLN A 116 6.12 3.61 -8.53
N THR A 117 5.97 2.61 -9.39
CA THR A 117 6.26 2.71 -10.84
C THR A 117 5.02 2.58 -11.72
N ILE A 118 3.86 2.30 -11.14
CA ILE A 118 2.64 1.98 -11.87
C ILE A 118 1.74 3.20 -11.94
N ASP A 119 1.31 3.56 -13.15
CA ASP A 119 0.25 4.55 -13.35
C ASP A 119 -1.08 3.96 -12.82
N VAL A 120 -1.75 4.67 -11.91
CA VAL A 120 -3.05 4.27 -11.35
C VAL A 120 -4.19 5.22 -11.74
N SER A 121 -3.94 6.19 -12.63
CA SER A 121 -4.93 7.19 -13.05
C SER A 121 -6.21 6.56 -13.61
N TYR A 122 -6.10 5.38 -14.24
CA TYR A 122 -7.23 4.63 -14.79
C TYR A 122 -8.16 4.03 -13.73
N CYS A 123 -7.71 3.88 -12.47
CA CYS A 123 -8.49 3.25 -11.40
C CYS A 123 -8.89 4.23 -10.28
N VAL A 124 -8.43 5.48 -10.37
CA VAL A 124 -8.87 6.61 -9.52
C VAL A 124 -10.23 7.12 -10.01
N ALA A 125 -11.17 7.28 -9.08
CA ALA A 125 -12.49 7.81 -9.36
C ALA A 125 -12.99 8.76 -8.25
N GLY A 126 -14.00 9.57 -8.55
CA GLY A 126 -14.70 10.39 -7.56
C GLY A 126 -14.04 11.73 -7.22
N THR A 127 -14.75 12.51 -6.41
CA THR A 127 -14.28 13.79 -5.85
C THR A 127 -14.77 13.88 -4.40
N PRO A 128 -13.89 13.72 -3.38
CA PRO A 128 -12.43 13.60 -3.50
C PRO A 128 -11.97 12.30 -4.22
N PRO A 129 -10.75 12.30 -4.80
CA PRO A 129 -10.20 11.13 -5.49
C PRO A 129 -10.16 9.89 -4.60
N LYS A 130 -10.55 8.74 -5.17
CA LYS A 130 -10.65 7.47 -4.46
C LYS A 130 -10.14 6.31 -5.31
N ILE A 131 -9.36 5.41 -4.71
CA ILE A 131 -9.11 4.06 -5.23
C ILE A 131 -9.83 3.13 -4.27
N ASN A 132 -10.91 2.47 -4.70
CA ASN A 132 -11.60 1.51 -3.84
C ASN A 132 -10.90 0.15 -3.88
N GLN A 133 -11.23 -0.73 -2.93
CA GLN A 133 -10.60 -2.04 -2.84
C GLN A 133 -10.81 -2.91 -4.10
N GLU A 134 -11.97 -2.80 -4.76
CA GLU A 134 -12.26 -3.57 -5.98
C GLU A 134 -11.34 -3.16 -7.13
N ASN A 135 -11.13 -1.85 -7.30
CA ASN A 135 -10.25 -1.28 -8.29
C ASN A 135 -8.78 -1.58 -7.98
N LEU A 136 -8.37 -1.50 -6.71
CA LEU A 136 -7.00 -1.80 -6.29
C LEU A 136 -6.60 -3.26 -6.57
N LYS A 137 -7.56 -4.19 -6.51
CA LYS A 137 -7.31 -5.62 -6.73
C LYS A 137 -7.01 -5.99 -8.19
N LYS A 138 -7.40 -5.16 -9.16
CA LYS A 138 -7.33 -5.43 -10.59
C LYS A 138 -5.95 -5.12 -11.15
#